data_AF-A0A0R3PJH7-F1
#
_entry.id   AF-A0A0R3PJH7-F1
#
_cell.length_a   1.000
_cell.length_b   1.000
_cell.length_c   1.000
_cell.angle_alpha   90.00
_cell.angle_beta   90.00
_cell.angle_gamma   90.00
#
_symmetry.space_group_name_H-M   'P 1'
#
loop_
_entity.id
_entity.type
_entity.pdbx_description
1 polymer ?
#
loop_
_entity_poly.entity_id
_entity_poly.type
_entity_poly.pdbx_seq_one_letter_code
_entity_poly.pdbx_strand_id
1 'polypeptide(L)'
;MSGRKVQKVMVQPINLIFRYLQNRTRIQIWLYEDVTHRIEGYIVGIGMVVNLVALLYLFVNVYAILNTGVQLRIEELFDTTGHTNNWAVLVCTSRFWFNYRHVSNVLALYHAVKRLGIPDSNIILMLAEDIPCNPRNPRPVDLLRNSFTGTVYAARAGHNLYGTDVEVDYRGEEVTVENFIRLLTGRHHPATPRSKRLLTDHQSNVLIYLTGHGGDSFLKFQDAEELTNVDLAYAIQTMYEDNRYHEMFVIADTCRSASMYEWISSPGVLSSSSSLTNEESYSYDVDDDIGVYVIDRYTHFTVAFLNREVKALNSTATMQDYLESCSRRQCLSTVGVRKDVYPKEPSRVRVTDFFGSSRIIRHLTEEIVIDDEWLNSGF
;
A
#
# COMPACT_ATOMS: atom_id res chain seq x y z
N MET A 1 28.39 24.92 -66.72
CA MET A 1 27.64 23.65 -66.52
C MET A 1 27.95 23.15 -65.12
N SER A 2 27.04 23.33 -64.15
CA SER A 2 27.23 22.83 -62.78
C SER A 2 26.11 21.86 -62.47
N GLY A 3 26.47 20.59 -62.26
CA GLY A 3 25.56 19.47 -62.12
C GLY A 3 24.74 19.54 -60.83
N ARG A 4 23.41 19.58 -61.00
CA ARG A 4 22.44 19.49 -59.91
C ARG A 4 22.59 18.12 -59.22
N LYS A 5 22.99 18.11 -57.95
CA LYS A 5 22.91 16.92 -57.07
C LYS A 5 21.43 16.56 -56.89
N VAL A 6 21.06 15.36 -57.32
CA VAL A 6 19.71 14.80 -57.13
C VAL A 6 19.55 14.40 -55.67
N GLN A 7 18.52 14.96 -55.02
CA GLN A 7 18.15 14.64 -53.64
C GLN A 7 17.50 13.24 -53.62
N LYS A 8 18.03 12.33 -52.80
CA LYS A 8 17.56 10.95 -52.69
C LYS A 8 16.16 10.95 -52.06
N VAL A 9 15.12 10.70 -52.85
CA VAL A 9 13.73 10.61 -52.37
C VAL A 9 13.63 9.43 -51.41
N MET A 10 13.33 9.69 -50.13
CA MET A 10 13.01 8.63 -49.17
C MET A 10 11.65 8.04 -49.54
N VAL A 11 11.64 6.79 -49.98
CA VAL A 11 10.42 6.04 -50.26
C VAL A 11 9.74 5.72 -48.94
N GLN A 12 8.45 6.05 -48.80
CA GLN A 12 7.68 5.73 -47.59
C GLN A 12 7.73 4.22 -47.29
N PRO A 13 7.87 3.81 -46.01
CA PRO A 13 8.08 2.42 -45.61
C PRO A 13 7.09 1.43 -46.25
N ILE A 14 5.84 1.85 -46.45
CA ILE A 14 4.79 1.01 -47.02
C ILE A 14 5.03 0.63 -48.49
N ASN A 15 5.61 1.53 -49.29
CA ASN A 15 5.91 1.28 -50.70
C ASN A 15 7.03 0.24 -50.86
N LEU A 16 7.95 0.16 -49.89
CA LEU A 16 9.00 -0.85 -49.85
C LEU A 16 8.41 -2.24 -49.56
N ILE A 17 7.44 -2.32 -48.64
CA ILE A 17 6.73 -3.56 -48.30
C ILE A 17 5.93 -4.07 -49.52
N PHE A 18 5.21 -3.20 -50.23
CA PHE A 18 4.50 -3.57 -51.45
C PHE A 18 5.44 -4.08 -52.54
N ARG A 19 6.62 -3.49 -52.70
CA ARG A 19 7.63 -3.95 -53.67
C ARG A 19 8.13 -5.36 -53.34
N TYR A 20 8.36 -5.66 -52.07
CA TYR A 20 8.79 -7.00 -51.64
C TYR A 20 7.67 -8.05 -51.77
N LEU A 21 6.42 -7.66 -51.53
CA LEU A 21 5.24 -8.50 -51.78
C LEU A 21 5.10 -8.84 -53.27
N GLN A 22 5.16 -7.85 -54.16
CA GLN A 22 5.00 -8.06 -55.61
C GLN A 22 6.13 -8.91 -56.21
N ASN A 23 7.37 -8.66 -55.81
CA ASN A 23 8.54 -9.34 -56.37
C ASN A 23 8.86 -10.67 -55.68
N ARG A 24 8.07 -11.11 -54.68
CA ARG A 24 8.34 -12.27 -53.82
C ARG A 24 9.81 -12.32 -53.38
N THR A 25 10.34 -11.18 -52.95
CA THR A 25 11.75 -11.09 -52.55
C THR A 25 11.90 -11.65 -51.14
N ARG A 26 12.94 -12.47 -50.90
CA ARG A 26 13.28 -12.95 -49.56
C ARG A 26 13.73 -11.75 -48.73
N ILE A 27 13.09 -11.53 -47.59
CA ILE A 27 13.38 -10.43 -46.68
C ILE A 27 13.81 -10.96 -45.31
N GLN A 28 14.51 -10.12 -44.56
CA GLN A 28 14.90 -10.37 -43.19
C GLN A 28 14.32 -9.27 -42.30
N ILE A 29 13.71 -9.66 -41.18
CA ILE A 29 13.05 -8.78 -40.22
C ILE A 29 13.69 -9.00 -38.85
N TRP A 30 13.92 -7.93 -38.10
CA TRP A 30 14.35 -7.96 -36.69
C TRP A 30 13.50 -6.96 -35.89
N LEU A 31 13.40 -7.19 -34.59
CA LEU A 31 12.69 -6.29 -33.68
C LEU A 31 13.62 -5.14 -33.27
N TYR A 32 13.06 -3.96 -33.04
CA TYR A 32 13.86 -2.78 -32.66
C TYR A 32 14.58 -2.98 -31.31
N GLU A 33 13.94 -3.70 -30.39
CA GLU A 33 14.43 -3.93 -29.03
C GLU A 33 15.28 -5.22 -28.90
N ASP A 34 15.25 -6.09 -29.90
CA ASP A 34 16.05 -7.30 -29.97
C ASP A 34 16.70 -7.44 -31.34
N VAL A 35 17.98 -7.04 -31.40
CA VAL A 35 18.81 -7.09 -32.60
C VAL A 35 19.49 -8.45 -32.81
N THR A 36 19.34 -9.39 -31.87
CA THR A 36 20.04 -10.68 -31.92
C THR A 36 19.27 -11.71 -32.75
N HIS A 37 17.94 -11.61 -32.78
CA HIS A 37 17.10 -12.52 -33.55
C HIS A 37 16.70 -11.94 -34.91
N ARG A 38 16.87 -12.76 -35.95
CA ARG A 38 16.53 -12.40 -37.33
C ARG A 38 15.59 -13.44 -37.92
N ILE A 39 14.43 -12.99 -38.41
CA ILE A 39 13.42 -13.81 -39.06
C ILE A 39 13.54 -13.60 -40.56
N GLU A 40 13.66 -14.68 -41.34
CA GLU A 40 13.73 -14.61 -42.80
C GLU A 40 12.49 -15.25 -43.45
N GLY A 41 11.95 -14.61 -44.49
CA GLY A 41 10.77 -15.13 -45.17
C GLY A 41 10.33 -14.31 -46.37
N TYR A 42 9.14 -14.64 -46.89
CA TYR A 42 8.48 -13.93 -47.99
C TYR A 42 7.17 -13.31 -47.48
N ILE A 43 6.83 -12.11 -47.96
CA ILE A 43 5.53 -11.50 -47.65
C ILE A 43 4.48 -12.14 -48.58
N VAL A 44 3.42 -12.72 -48.01
CA VAL A 44 2.38 -13.45 -48.78
C VAL A 44 1.06 -12.66 -48.89
N GLY A 45 0.90 -11.58 -48.13
CA GLY A 45 -0.24 -10.66 -48.25
C GLY A 45 -0.21 -9.54 -47.22
N ILE A 46 -0.93 -8.44 -47.51
CA ILE A 46 -1.27 -7.36 -46.57
C ILE A 46 -2.80 -7.34 -46.54
N GLY A 47 -3.40 -7.87 -45.49
CA GLY A 47 -4.84 -8.19 -45.51
C GLY A 47 -5.73 -6.96 -45.39
N MET A 48 -6.38 -6.56 -46.49
CA MET A 48 -7.64 -5.81 -46.46
C MET A 48 -8.55 -6.21 -47.64
N VAL A 49 -9.81 -6.53 -47.28
CA VAL A 49 -11.03 -6.66 -48.10
C VAL A 49 -11.28 -7.98 -48.84
N VAL A 50 -12.15 -8.84 -48.28
CA VAL A 50 -13.12 -9.63 -49.06
C VAL A 50 -14.46 -9.76 -48.29
N ASN A 51 -15.57 -9.43 -48.98
CA ASN A 51 -17.00 -9.71 -48.70
C ASN A 51 -17.86 -8.75 -47.85
N LEU A 52 -18.37 -7.70 -48.52
CA LEU A 52 -19.42 -6.79 -48.04
C LEU A 52 -20.77 -7.49 -47.70
N VAL A 53 -21.07 -8.64 -48.32
CA VAL A 53 -22.32 -9.39 -48.08
C VAL A 53 -22.23 -10.25 -46.81
N ALA A 54 -21.04 -10.76 -46.50
CA ALA A 54 -20.77 -11.39 -45.20
C ALA A 54 -20.75 -10.33 -44.08
N LEU A 55 -20.26 -9.12 -44.37
CA LEU A 55 -20.25 -7.97 -43.46
C LEU A 55 -21.67 -7.54 -43.07
N LEU A 56 -22.64 -7.53 -43.97
CA LEU A 56 -24.04 -7.23 -43.63
C LEU A 56 -24.70 -8.32 -42.76
N TYR A 57 -24.42 -9.59 -43.05
CA TYR A 57 -24.89 -10.71 -42.22
C TYR A 57 -24.19 -10.75 -40.85
N LEU A 58 -22.90 -10.41 -40.80
CA LEU A 58 -22.15 -10.16 -39.58
C LEU A 58 -22.67 -8.92 -38.88
N PHE A 59 -23.06 -7.82 -39.54
CA PHE A 59 -23.57 -6.62 -38.86
C PHE A 59 -24.93 -6.88 -38.20
N VAL A 60 -25.82 -7.67 -38.80
CA VAL A 60 -27.09 -8.02 -38.17
C VAL A 60 -26.89 -8.99 -37.00
N ASN A 61 -25.98 -9.96 -37.15
CA ASN A 61 -25.62 -10.87 -36.06
C ASN A 61 -24.75 -10.18 -34.99
N VAL A 62 -23.92 -9.20 -35.33
CA VAL A 62 -23.11 -8.39 -34.43
C VAL A 62 -23.95 -7.33 -33.76
N TYR A 63 -25.04 -6.83 -34.35
CA TYR A 63 -26.01 -5.97 -33.66
C TYR A 63 -26.88 -6.79 -32.70
N ALA A 64 -27.21 -8.03 -33.08
CA ALA A 64 -27.84 -8.99 -32.19
C ALA A 64 -26.88 -9.44 -31.08
N ILE A 65 -25.59 -9.64 -31.36
CA ILE A 65 -24.50 -9.96 -30.42
C ILE A 65 -23.91 -8.70 -29.75
N LEU A 66 -24.25 -7.48 -30.14
CA LEU A 66 -23.93 -6.26 -29.38
C LEU A 66 -25.04 -5.95 -28.38
N ASN A 67 -26.26 -6.40 -28.66
CA ASN A 67 -27.38 -6.34 -27.72
C ASN A 67 -27.49 -7.61 -26.83
N THR A 68 -26.97 -8.77 -27.27
CA THR A 68 -26.91 -10.01 -26.47
C THR A 68 -25.49 -10.44 -26.08
N GLY A 69 -24.47 -9.87 -26.70
CA GLY A 69 -23.11 -9.85 -26.17
C GLY A 69 -23.14 -8.88 -25.02
N VAL A 70 -23.56 -9.46 -23.91
CA VAL A 70 -22.97 -9.30 -22.61
C VAL A 70 -22.27 -7.95 -22.53
N GLN A 71 -22.93 -7.06 -21.79
CA GLN A 71 -22.26 -6.25 -20.79
C GLN A 71 -21.38 -7.15 -19.90
N LEU A 72 -20.40 -7.86 -20.46
CA LEU A 72 -19.13 -8.13 -19.84
C LEU A 72 -18.48 -6.75 -19.81
N ARG A 73 -19.02 -5.88 -18.93
CA ARG A 73 -18.16 -5.42 -17.87
C ARG A 73 -17.48 -6.71 -17.41
N ILE A 74 -16.25 -6.92 -17.84
CA ILE A 74 -15.27 -7.32 -16.85
C ILE A 74 -15.42 -6.19 -15.84
N GLU A 75 -16.35 -6.35 -14.89
CA GLU A 75 -16.14 -5.80 -13.58
C GLU A 75 -14.85 -6.50 -13.22
N GLU A 76 -13.72 -5.85 -13.51
CA GLU A 76 -12.49 -6.25 -12.87
C GLU A 76 -12.90 -6.36 -11.41
N LEU A 77 -12.75 -7.56 -10.86
CA LEU A 77 -13.19 -7.88 -9.49
C LEU A 77 -12.65 -6.82 -8.51
N PHE A 78 -11.52 -6.21 -8.89
CA PHE A 78 -10.89 -5.07 -8.25
C PHE A 78 -10.73 -3.91 -9.22
N ASP A 79 -10.83 -2.69 -8.70
CA ASP A 79 -10.50 -1.50 -9.49
C ASP A 79 -8.99 -1.45 -9.81
N THR A 80 -8.63 -0.94 -11.00
CA THR A 80 -7.21 -0.81 -11.39
C THR A 80 -6.39 -0.02 -10.35
N THR A 81 -5.24 -0.56 -9.95
CA THR A 81 -4.31 0.13 -9.05
C THR A 81 -3.55 1.21 -9.79
N GLY A 82 -3.83 2.48 -9.47
CA GLY A 82 -3.14 3.65 -10.02
C GLY A 82 -1.87 4.06 -9.27
N HIS A 83 -1.59 3.44 -8.12
CA HIS A 83 -0.45 3.77 -7.25
C HIS A 83 0.83 3.01 -7.65
N THR A 84 1.99 3.62 -7.40
CA THR A 84 3.31 3.02 -7.67
C THR A 84 4.05 2.61 -6.42
N ASN A 85 3.62 3.07 -5.25
CA ASN A 85 4.22 2.75 -3.96
C ASN A 85 3.22 2.98 -2.81
N ASN A 86 3.46 2.30 -1.69
CA ASN A 86 2.65 2.41 -0.48
C ASN A 86 3.53 2.91 0.67
N TRP A 87 2.97 3.79 1.49
CA TRP A 87 3.58 4.33 2.70
C TRP A 87 2.70 4.03 3.90
N ALA A 88 3.32 3.82 5.06
CA ALA A 88 2.61 3.65 6.32
C ALA A 88 3.12 4.66 7.35
N VAL A 89 2.21 5.33 8.04
CA VAL A 89 2.49 6.20 9.17
C VAL A 89 1.78 5.59 10.38
N LEU A 90 2.55 4.98 11.28
CA LEU A 90 2.04 4.23 12.42
C LEU A 90 2.40 4.95 13.72
N VAL A 91 1.39 5.39 14.47
CA VAL A 91 1.57 6.32 15.59
C VAL A 91 0.95 5.78 16.87
N CYS A 92 1.79 5.51 17.85
CA CYS A 92 1.40 5.29 19.24
C CYS A 92 1.56 6.59 20.01
N THR A 93 0.43 7.18 20.39
CA THR A 93 0.39 8.52 21.01
C THR A 93 0.48 8.49 22.54
N SER A 94 0.27 7.32 23.17
CA SER A 94 0.19 7.20 24.62
C SER A 94 1.50 6.86 25.30
N ARG A 95 1.65 7.33 26.54
CA ARG A 95 2.79 7.05 27.43
C ARG A 95 2.40 6.15 28.60
N PHE A 96 3.41 5.72 29.35
CA PHE A 96 3.34 4.90 30.56
C PHE A 96 3.04 3.42 30.35
N TRP A 97 3.49 2.60 31.30
CA TRP A 97 3.39 1.14 31.27
C TRP A 97 1.95 0.62 31.15
N PHE A 98 0.98 1.28 31.78
CA PHE A 98 -0.43 0.85 31.72
C PHE A 98 -1.05 1.01 30.31
N ASN A 99 -0.36 1.69 29.39
CA ASN A 99 -0.74 1.84 27.99
C ASN A 99 0.10 0.98 27.04
N TYR A 100 0.78 -0.04 27.57
CA TYR A 100 1.55 -1.02 26.81
C TYR A 100 0.89 -1.46 25.50
N ARG A 101 -0.42 -1.75 25.54
CA ARG A 101 -1.21 -2.17 24.37
C ARG A 101 -1.10 -1.25 23.15
N HIS A 102 -0.99 0.07 23.32
CA HIS A 102 -0.92 0.98 22.18
C HIS A 102 0.40 0.84 21.41
N VAL A 103 1.52 0.58 22.10
CA VAL A 103 2.81 0.27 21.46
C VAL A 103 2.72 -1.08 20.75
N SER A 104 2.15 -2.07 21.41
CA SER A 104 1.96 -3.41 20.86
C SER A 104 1.06 -3.41 19.61
N ASN A 105 -0.01 -2.61 19.58
CA ASN A 105 -0.88 -2.44 18.43
C ASN A 105 -0.11 -1.97 17.20
N VAL A 106 0.65 -0.88 17.37
CA VAL A 106 1.46 -0.29 16.30
C VAL A 106 2.48 -1.28 15.78
N LEU A 107 3.20 -1.97 16.68
CA LEU A 107 4.20 -2.94 16.27
C LEU A 107 3.56 -4.15 15.56
N ALA A 108 2.38 -4.58 15.97
CA ALA A 108 1.64 -5.65 15.31
C ALA A 108 1.26 -5.28 13.87
N LEU A 109 0.82 -4.04 13.63
CA LEU A 109 0.58 -3.51 12.29
C LEU A 109 1.88 -3.32 11.50
N TYR A 110 2.95 -2.83 12.13
CA TYR A 110 4.27 -2.69 11.52
C TYR A 110 4.76 -4.01 10.92
N HIS A 111 4.66 -5.11 11.69
CA HIS A 111 5.01 -6.44 11.19
C HIS A 111 4.09 -6.91 10.06
N ALA A 112 2.81 -6.54 10.08
CA ALA A 112 1.89 -6.88 9.01
C ALA A 112 2.25 -6.19 7.68
N VAL A 113 2.52 -4.88 7.71
CA VAL A 113 2.91 -4.12 6.50
C VAL A 113 4.30 -4.52 5.99
N LYS A 114 5.25 -4.75 6.90
CA LYS A 114 6.60 -5.19 6.56
C LYS A 114 6.62 -6.58 5.94
N ARG A 115 5.83 -7.53 6.49
CA ARG A 115 5.65 -8.86 5.91
C ARG A 115 5.06 -8.81 4.50
N LEU A 116 4.16 -7.86 4.25
CA LEU A 116 3.59 -7.62 2.92
C LEU A 116 4.50 -6.79 2.00
N GLY A 117 5.75 -6.53 2.41
CA GLY A 117 6.81 -6.02 1.55
C GLY A 117 6.94 -4.51 1.48
N ILE A 118 6.22 -3.74 2.32
CA ILE A 118 6.50 -2.31 2.44
C ILE A 118 7.86 -2.15 3.15
N PRO A 119 8.86 -1.50 2.51
CA PRO A 119 10.18 -1.36 3.09
C PRO A 119 10.18 -0.34 4.25
N ASP A 120 11.13 -0.46 5.19
CA ASP A 120 11.26 0.48 6.32
C ASP A 120 11.40 1.93 5.88
N SER A 121 12.04 2.18 4.73
CA SER A 121 12.13 3.52 4.14
C SER A 121 10.79 4.18 3.83
N ASN A 122 9.71 3.40 3.80
CA ASN A 122 8.34 3.81 3.52
C ASN A 122 7.41 3.66 4.75
N ILE A 123 7.96 3.27 5.90
CA ILE A 123 7.20 3.15 7.15
C ILE A 123 7.73 4.19 8.12
N ILE A 124 6.89 5.13 8.53
CA ILE A 124 7.18 6.08 9.58
C ILE A 124 6.59 5.57 10.88
N LEU A 125 7.45 5.23 11.84
CA LEU A 125 7.05 4.68 13.13
C LEU A 125 7.27 5.69 14.26
N MET A 126 6.19 6.05 14.96
CA MET A 126 6.21 6.95 16.11
C MET A 126 5.76 6.22 17.38
N LEU A 127 6.65 6.11 18.38
CA LEU A 127 6.36 5.47 19.66
C LEU A 127 6.61 6.45 20.82
N ALA A 128 5.53 6.90 21.46
CA ALA A 128 5.61 7.83 22.58
C ALA A 128 6.21 7.21 23.86
N GLU A 129 6.23 5.88 23.99
CA GLU A 129 6.79 5.17 25.14
C GLU A 129 7.79 4.10 24.70
N ASP A 130 8.91 4.00 25.43
CA ASP A 130 9.91 2.94 25.25
C ASP A 130 9.60 1.79 26.23
N ILE A 131 8.61 0.99 25.85
CA ILE A 131 8.22 -0.23 26.57
C ILE A 131 9.37 -1.24 26.71
N PRO A 132 10.19 -1.51 25.67
CA PRO A 132 11.33 -2.42 25.81
C PRO A 132 12.29 -2.04 26.94
N CYS A 133 12.61 -0.74 27.09
CA CYS A 133 13.52 -0.24 28.12
C CYS A 133 12.84 0.10 29.46
N ASN A 134 11.54 -0.16 29.61
CA ASN A 134 10.81 0.20 30.82
C ASN A 134 11.23 -0.70 32.00
N PRO A 135 11.51 -0.15 33.20
CA PRO A 135 11.88 -0.95 34.38
C PRO A 135 10.82 -1.96 34.84
N ARG A 136 9.56 -1.79 34.41
CA ARG A 136 8.47 -2.73 34.70
C ARG A 136 8.43 -3.91 33.74
N ASN A 137 9.21 -3.90 32.65
CA ASN A 137 9.23 -5.00 31.71
C ASN A 137 9.84 -6.24 32.37
N PRO A 138 9.07 -7.32 32.60
CA PRO A 138 9.58 -8.53 33.23
C PRO A 138 10.56 -9.30 32.33
N ARG A 139 10.59 -8.99 31.02
CA ARG A 139 11.39 -9.68 30.00
C ARG A 139 12.15 -8.66 29.14
N PRO A 140 13.06 -7.87 29.70
CA PRO A 140 13.70 -6.76 28.96
C PRO A 140 14.66 -7.23 27.86
N VAL A 141 14.89 -8.54 27.69
CA VAL A 141 15.83 -9.11 26.70
C VAL A 141 15.19 -10.32 26.02
N ASP A 142 15.34 -10.42 24.69
CA ASP A 142 14.94 -11.59 23.92
C ASP A 142 15.98 -12.72 24.05
N LEU A 143 15.87 -13.46 25.16
CA LEU A 143 16.74 -14.60 25.45
C LEU A 143 16.56 -15.77 24.46
N LEU A 144 15.40 -15.88 23.81
CA LEU A 144 15.11 -16.97 22.86
C LEU A 144 15.91 -16.82 21.56
N ARG A 145 16.23 -15.58 21.16
CA ARG A 145 17.01 -15.29 19.95
C ARG A 145 18.46 -14.89 20.22
N ASN A 146 18.94 -15.08 21.45
CA ASN A 146 20.28 -14.65 21.88
C ASN A 146 20.58 -13.18 21.50
N SER A 147 19.57 -12.32 21.64
CA SER A 147 19.62 -10.91 21.23
C SER A 147 19.38 -10.01 22.42
N PHE A 148 20.26 -9.03 22.63
CA PHE A 148 20.11 -7.99 23.67
C PHE A 148 19.03 -6.94 23.32
N THR A 149 18.20 -7.20 22.32
CA THR A 149 17.08 -6.33 21.97
C THR A 149 15.95 -6.48 22.97
N GLY A 150 15.36 -5.35 23.35
CA GLY A 150 14.22 -5.36 24.24
C GLY A 150 12.98 -6.02 23.64
N THR A 151 12.02 -6.37 24.50
CA THR A 151 10.87 -7.17 24.10
C THR A 151 9.55 -6.43 24.25
N VAL A 152 8.67 -6.65 23.27
CA VAL A 152 7.25 -6.31 23.33
C VAL A 152 6.49 -7.50 22.78
N TYR A 153 5.59 -8.07 23.56
CA TYR A 153 4.67 -9.14 23.17
C TYR A 153 3.24 -8.64 23.04
N ALA A 154 2.52 -9.16 22.05
CA ALA A 154 1.05 -9.09 21.99
C ALA A 154 0.44 -10.43 22.40
N ALA A 155 -0.85 -10.37 22.72
CA ALA A 155 -1.75 -11.50 22.92
C ALA A 155 -1.42 -12.70 22.02
N ARG A 156 -0.85 -13.76 22.61
CA ARG A 156 -0.54 -15.04 21.93
C ARG A 156 0.30 -14.91 20.64
N ALA A 157 1.00 -13.80 20.41
CA ALA A 157 1.84 -13.62 19.22
C ALA A 157 2.99 -14.63 19.20
N GLY A 158 3.44 -15.10 20.37
CA GLY A 158 4.49 -16.12 20.50
C GLY A 158 5.87 -15.65 20.03
N HIS A 159 6.02 -14.39 19.62
CA HIS A 159 7.28 -13.77 19.20
C HIS A 159 7.35 -12.31 19.66
N ASN A 160 8.59 -11.81 19.76
CA ASN A 160 8.89 -10.42 20.11
C ASN A 160 8.54 -9.50 18.93
N LEU A 161 7.66 -8.53 19.17
CA LEU A 161 7.22 -7.50 18.23
C LEU A 161 8.21 -6.33 18.10
N TYR A 162 9.16 -6.17 19.03
CA TYR A 162 10.18 -5.12 18.92
C TYR A 162 11.42 -5.63 18.19
N GLY A 163 12.09 -6.66 18.73
CA GLY A 163 13.22 -7.34 18.06
C GLY A 163 14.32 -6.40 17.54
N THR A 164 15.14 -6.91 16.62
CA THR A 164 16.20 -6.15 15.91
C THR A 164 15.70 -5.40 14.70
N ASP A 165 14.52 -5.78 14.19
CA ASP A 165 14.10 -5.44 12.84
C ASP A 165 13.15 -4.24 12.81
N VAL A 166 12.92 -3.59 13.96
CA VAL A 166 12.03 -2.43 14.06
C VAL A 166 12.83 -1.12 14.04
N GLU A 167 12.56 -0.30 13.05
CA GLU A 167 13.11 1.06 12.95
C GLU A 167 12.11 2.07 13.50
N VAL A 168 12.43 2.71 14.64
CA VAL A 168 11.59 3.76 15.24
C VAL A 168 12.13 5.13 14.84
N ASP A 169 11.32 5.92 14.14
CA ASP A 169 11.71 7.24 13.60
C ASP A 169 11.53 8.37 14.61
N TYR A 170 10.42 8.34 15.35
CA TYR A 170 10.13 9.31 16.41
C TYR A 170 9.96 8.56 17.74
N ARG A 171 10.83 8.86 18.70
CA ARG A 171 10.87 8.18 20.01
C ARG A 171 10.52 9.15 21.13
N GLY A 172 9.70 8.69 22.08
CA GLY A 172 9.46 9.39 23.33
C GLY A 172 8.96 10.81 23.11
N GLU A 173 9.73 11.79 23.58
CA GLU A 173 9.41 13.21 23.52
C GLU A 173 9.26 13.75 22.10
N GLU A 174 9.84 13.09 21.08
CA GLU A 174 9.69 13.51 19.69
C GLU A 174 8.28 13.23 19.11
N VAL A 175 7.46 12.43 19.79
CA VAL A 175 6.09 12.10 19.36
C VAL A 175 5.11 13.18 19.81
N THR A 176 5.15 14.34 19.15
CA THR A 176 4.28 15.49 19.44
C THR A 176 3.26 15.70 18.32
N VAL A 177 2.20 16.45 18.61
CA VAL A 177 1.22 16.87 17.59
C VAL A 177 1.93 17.67 16.50
N GLU A 178 2.83 18.58 16.90
CA GLU A 178 3.60 19.41 15.98
C GLU A 178 4.42 18.58 14.98
N ASN A 179 5.16 17.57 15.45
CA ASN A 179 5.97 16.73 14.57
C ASN A 179 5.10 15.87 13.65
N PHE A 180 3.97 15.36 14.14
CA PHE A 180 3.02 14.62 13.31
C PHE A 180 2.41 15.49 12.20
N ILE A 181 1.96 16.72 12.52
CA ILE A 181 1.43 17.66 11.53
C ILE A 181 2.53 18.09 10.55
N ARG A 182 3.77 18.33 11.00
CA ARG A 182 4.90 18.61 10.11
C ARG A 182 5.20 17.47 9.15
N LEU A 183 5.12 16.22 9.63
CA LEU A 183 5.28 15.02 8.81
C LEU A 183 4.27 14.99 7.67
N LEU A 184 2.98 15.13 8.00
CA LEU A 184 1.91 15.11 7.00
C LEU A 184 2.01 16.30 6.05
N THR A 185 2.23 17.52 6.55
CA THR A 185 2.32 18.73 5.71
C THR A 185 3.66 18.88 4.97
N GLY A 186 4.67 18.06 5.30
CA GLY A 186 5.99 18.11 4.68
C GLY A 186 6.80 19.35 5.04
N ARG A 187 6.32 20.14 6.02
CA ARG A 187 6.93 21.39 6.47
C ARG A 187 8.01 21.11 7.51
N HIS A 188 9.12 20.56 7.03
CA HIS A 188 10.28 20.21 7.85
C HIS A 188 11.42 21.20 7.71
N HIS A 189 12.29 21.25 8.72
CA HIS A 189 13.56 21.95 8.60
C HIS A 189 14.43 21.25 7.53
N PRO A 190 15.22 21.99 6.71
CA PRO A 190 16.07 21.38 5.68
C PRO A 190 17.05 20.32 6.19
N ALA A 191 17.43 20.39 7.47
CA ALA A 191 18.30 19.41 8.13
C ALA A 191 17.58 18.17 8.70
N THR A 192 16.23 18.10 8.64
CA THR A 192 15.49 16.92 9.14
C THR A 192 15.94 15.67 8.38
N PRO A 193 16.32 14.56 9.04
CA PRO A 193 16.77 13.35 8.36
C PRO A 193 15.72 12.77 7.40
N ARG A 194 16.15 12.06 6.35
CA ARG A 194 15.25 11.45 5.37
C ARG A 194 14.27 10.44 6.00
N SER A 195 14.74 9.65 6.96
CA SER A 195 13.90 8.67 7.68
C SER A 195 12.74 9.32 8.43
N LYS A 196 12.85 10.61 8.77
CA LYS A 196 11.79 11.37 9.47
C LYS A 196 10.88 12.16 8.51
N ARG A 197 10.91 11.89 7.20
CA ARG A 197 10.12 12.62 6.20
C ARG A 197 9.19 11.67 5.45
N LEU A 198 7.95 12.10 5.26
CA LEU A 198 6.97 11.41 4.43
C LEU A 198 7.15 11.81 2.96
N LEU A 199 7.94 11.06 2.20
CA LEU A 199 8.32 11.41 0.82
C LEU A 199 7.32 10.86 -0.23
N THR A 200 6.03 11.10 0.02
CA THR A 200 4.92 10.67 -0.83
C THR A 200 4.64 11.67 -1.96
N ASP A 201 3.98 11.18 -3.00
CA ASP A 201 3.55 11.92 -4.19
C ASP A 201 2.14 11.49 -4.65
N HIS A 202 1.69 12.04 -5.78
CA HIS A 202 0.39 11.75 -6.40
C HIS A 202 0.16 10.29 -6.84
N GLN A 203 1.19 9.44 -6.78
CA GLN A 203 1.12 8.01 -7.09
C GLN A 203 1.29 7.15 -5.83
N SER A 204 1.35 7.75 -4.65
CA SER A 204 1.60 7.06 -3.40
C SER A 204 0.30 6.80 -2.66
N ASN A 205 0.00 5.54 -2.30
CA ASN A 205 -1.06 5.27 -1.32
C ASN A 205 -0.49 5.40 0.10
N VAL A 206 -1.26 6.02 1.00
CA VAL A 206 -0.81 6.31 2.37
C VAL A 206 -1.74 5.67 3.38
N LEU A 207 -1.21 4.79 4.23
CA LEU A 207 -1.87 4.25 5.40
C LEU A 207 -1.49 5.10 6.62
N ILE A 208 -2.45 5.69 7.32
CA ILE A 208 -2.24 6.36 8.60
C ILE A 208 -2.97 5.57 9.67
N TYR A 209 -2.24 5.04 10.64
CA TYR A 209 -2.79 4.32 11.79
C TYR A 209 -2.45 5.06 13.08
N LEU A 210 -3.47 5.52 13.79
CA LEU A 210 -3.35 6.24 15.05
C LEU A 210 -3.95 5.40 16.18
N THR A 211 -3.20 5.18 17.24
CA THR A 211 -3.71 4.52 18.45
C THR A 211 -3.30 5.27 19.71
N GLY A 212 -4.19 5.26 20.70
CA GLY A 212 -3.99 5.91 21.97
C GLY A 212 -5.29 6.16 22.72
N HIS A 213 -5.24 7.15 23.62
CA HIS A 213 -6.44 7.65 24.31
C HIS A 213 -6.99 8.86 23.59
N GLY A 214 -8.30 8.91 23.44
CA GLY A 214 -9.01 9.96 22.73
C GLY A 214 -10.39 10.13 23.30
N GLY A 215 -11.14 11.01 22.67
CA GLY A 215 -12.52 11.29 23.01
C GLY A 215 -13.22 11.90 21.81
N ASP A 216 -14.30 12.63 22.09
CA ASP A 216 -15.04 13.32 21.04
C ASP A 216 -14.16 14.40 20.41
N SER A 217 -13.79 14.20 19.14
CA SER A 217 -13.05 15.13 18.29
C SER A 217 -11.58 15.35 18.64
N PHE A 218 -10.97 14.52 19.49
CA PHE A 218 -9.53 14.60 19.81
C PHE A 218 -8.86 13.25 20.10
N LEU A 219 -7.54 13.21 19.89
CA LEU A 219 -6.64 12.13 20.31
C LEU A 219 -5.47 12.72 21.11
N LYS A 220 -5.21 12.19 22.31
CA LYS A 220 -4.16 12.70 23.21
C LYS A 220 -2.78 12.21 22.78
N PHE A 221 -1.84 13.14 22.64
CA PHE A 221 -0.41 12.89 22.46
C PHE A 221 0.32 13.10 23.79
N GLN A 222 1.10 12.10 24.19
CA GLN A 222 1.91 12.08 25.39
C GLN A 222 1.19 12.41 26.71
N ASP A 223 -0.13 12.23 26.76
CA ASP A 223 -0.98 12.62 27.90
C ASP A 223 -0.93 14.13 28.25
N ALA A 224 -0.50 14.97 27.29
CA ALA A 224 -0.30 16.40 27.49
C ALA A 224 -0.92 17.27 26.39
N GLU A 225 -0.76 16.86 25.13
CA GLU A 225 -1.28 17.57 23.96
C GLU A 225 -2.46 16.82 23.35
N GLU A 226 -3.27 17.50 22.55
CA GLU A 226 -4.42 16.91 21.86
C GLU A 226 -4.34 17.24 20.37
N LEU A 227 -4.36 16.21 19.53
CA LEU A 227 -4.60 16.33 18.10
C LEU A 227 -6.11 16.38 17.88
N THR A 228 -6.62 17.49 17.34
CA THR A 228 -8.05 17.60 17.03
C THR A 228 -8.39 17.00 15.67
N ASN A 229 -9.67 16.66 15.46
CA ASN A 229 -10.17 16.23 14.15
C ASN A 229 -10.00 17.30 13.06
N VAL A 230 -10.07 18.59 13.43
CA VAL A 230 -9.83 19.72 12.53
C VAL A 230 -8.37 19.79 12.11
N ASP A 231 -7.42 19.61 13.03
CA ASP A 231 -6.00 19.62 12.71
C ASP A 231 -5.63 18.47 11.77
N LEU A 232 -6.17 17.27 12.03
CA LEU A 232 -5.98 16.11 11.17
C LEU A 232 -6.56 16.35 9.78
N ALA A 233 -7.80 16.85 9.69
CA ALA A 233 -8.43 17.17 8.42
C ALA A 233 -7.66 18.23 7.62
N TYR A 234 -7.16 19.28 8.28
CA TYR A 234 -6.37 20.32 7.63
C TYR A 234 -5.02 19.81 7.12
N ALA A 235 -4.36 18.92 7.88
CA ALA A 235 -3.12 18.30 7.44
C ALA A 235 -3.32 17.42 6.19
N ILE A 236 -4.39 16.61 6.17
CA ILE A 236 -4.75 15.78 5.01
C ILE A 236 -5.14 16.65 3.81
N GLN A 237 -5.87 17.73 4.04
CA GLN A 237 -6.20 18.72 3.00
C GLN A 237 -4.95 19.36 2.40
N THR A 238 -3.96 19.69 3.24
CA THR A 238 -2.67 20.20 2.76
C THR A 238 -1.95 19.15 1.89
N MET A 239 -1.96 17.87 2.31
CA MET A 239 -1.39 16.79 1.50
C MET A 239 -2.08 16.65 0.14
N TYR A 240 -3.40 16.83 0.10
CA TYR A 240 -4.18 16.78 -1.14
C TYR A 240 -3.80 17.93 -2.08
N GLU A 241 -3.77 19.16 -1.57
CA GLU A 241 -3.42 20.36 -2.33
C GLU A 241 -1.97 20.30 -2.88
N ASP A 242 -1.06 19.69 -2.12
CA ASP A 242 0.33 19.49 -2.52
C ASP A 242 0.54 18.26 -3.43
N ASN A 243 -0.52 17.54 -3.82
CA ASN A 243 -0.46 16.30 -4.61
C ASN A 243 0.45 15.23 -3.99
N ARG A 244 0.30 14.99 -2.67
CA ARG A 244 1.17 14.09 -1.89
C ARG A 244 0.54 12.74 -1.55
N TYR A 245 -0.59 12.39 -2.16
CA TYR A 245 -1.12 11.03 -2.15
C TYR A 245 -1.99 10.77 -3.39
N HIS A 246 -2.12 9.50 -3.76
CA HIS A 246 -3.12 9.00 -4.69
C HIS A 246 -4.41 8.65 -3.95
N GLU A 247 -4.31 7.74 -2.99
CA GLU A 247 -5.38 7.35 -2.06
C GLU A 247 -4.83 7.26 -0.63
N MET A 248 -5.69 7.48 0.35
CA MET A 248 -5.30 7.41 1.76
C MET A 248 -6.28 6.53 2.52
N PHE A 249 -5.75 5.73 3.44
CA PHE A 249 -6.54 4.99 4.41
C PHE A 249 -6.18 5.45 5.83
N VAL A 250 -7.13 6.08 6.52
CA VAL A 250 -6.94 6.60 7.88
C VAL A 250 -7.68 5.73 8.89
N ILE A 251 -6.96 5.25 9.89
CA ILE A 251 -7.48 4.41 10.95
C ILE A 251 -7.26 5.11 12.29
N ALA A 252 -8.33 5.35 13.02
CA ALA A 252 -8.29 5.83 14.40
C ALA A 252 -8.71 4.71 15.36
N ASP A 253 -7.75 4.14 16.09
CA ASP A 253 -7.98 3.13 17.12
C ASP A 253 -7.94 3.76 18.52
N THR A 254 -9.08 4.34 18.92
CA THR A 254 -9.29 4.95 20.24
C THR A 254 -10.78 5.06 20.58
N CYS A 255 -11.11 5.56 21.77
CA CYS A 255 -12.48 5.85 22.19
C CYS A 255 -13.10 6.98 21.35
N ARG A 256 -14.38 6.83 20.98
CA ARG A 256 -15.14 7.79 20.16
C ARG A 256 -14.47 8.15 18.84
N SER A 257 -13.67 7.22 18.30
CA SER A 257 -12.71 7.48 17.22
C SER A 257 -13.35 7.86 15.89
N ALA A 258 -14.62 7.56 15.66
CA ALA A 258 -15.33 8.01 14.46
C ALA A 258 -15.35 9.54 14.31
N SER A 259 -15.31 10.28 15.43
CA SER A 259 -15.26 11.76 15.42
C SER A 259 -13.97 12.31 14.80
N MET A 260 -12.89 11.53 14.77
CA MET A 260 -11.58 11.98 14.30
C MET A 260 -11.56 12.27 12.80
N TYR A 261 -12.36 11.56 12.01
CA TYR A 261 -12.36 11.70 10.55
C TYR A 261 -13.57 12.48 10.02
N GLU A 262 -14.47 12.99 10.86
CA GLU A 262 -15.71 13.67 10.40
C GLU A 262 -15.43 14.93 9.56
N TRP A 263 -14.33 15.63 9.85
CA TRP A 263 -13.95 16.85 9.16
C TRP A 263 -13.09 16.62 7.91
N ILE A 264 -12.67 15.38 7.63
CA ILE A 264 -11.86 15.08 6.44
C ILE A 264 -12.72 15.27 5.19
N SER A 265 -12.49 16.32 4.41
CA SER A 265 -13.21 16.57 3.16
C SER A 265 -12.42 16.22 1.90
N SER A 266 -11.14 15.88 2.06
CA SER A 266 -10.23 15.64 0.94
C SER A 266 -10.60 14.35 0.22
N PRO A 267 -10.66 14.34 -1.12
CA PRO A 267 -11.08 13.17 -1.87
C PRO A 267 -10.01 12.07 -1.84
N GLY A 268 -10.43 10.83 -2.10
CA GLY A 268 -9.55 9.67 -2.13
C GLY A 268 -9.17 9.16 -0.73
N VAL A 269 -9.89 9.58 0.32
CA VAL A 269 -9.61 9.17 1.70
C VAL A 269 -10.68 8.19 2.20
N LEU A 270 -10.30 6.92 2.40
CA LEU A 270 -11.08 5.95 3.15
C LEU A 270 -10.77 6.13 4.65
N SER A 271 -11.78 6.13 5.52
CA SER A 271 -11.54 6.23 6.97
C SER A 271 -12.24 5.13 7.75
N SER A 272 -11.59 4.62 8.79
CA SER A 272 -12.13 3.64 9.72
C SER A 272 -11.80 3.98 11.17
N SER A 273 -12.67 3.57 12.09
CA SER A 273 -12.47 3.74 13.53
C SER A 273 -12.73 2.44 14.30
N SER A 274 -12.14 2.33 15.48
CA SER A 274 -12.45 1.23 16.40
C SER A 274 -13.75 1.40 17.17
N SER A 275 -14.31 2.61 17.20
CA SER A 275 -15.59 2.94 17.85
C SER A 275 -16.32 4.11 17.16
N LEU A 276 -17.66 4.12 17.24
CA LEU A 276 -18.51 5.25 16.90
C LEU A 276 -18.43 6.37 17.96
N THR A 277 -18.94 7.55 17.64
CA THR A 277 -18.84 8.77 18.48
C THR A 277 -19.50 8.65 19.85
N ASN A 278 -20.44 7.71 20.02
CA ASN A 278 -21.21 7.49 21.24
C ASN A 278 -20.79 6.24 22.04
N GLU A 279 -19.65 5.62 21.71
CA GLU A 279 -19.15 4.43 22.38
C GLU A 279 -17.63 4.49 22.60
N GLU A 280 -17.18 3.67 23.54
CA GLU A 280 -15.77 3.55 23.93
C GLU A 280 -15.11 2.39 23.17
N SER A 281 -13.79 2.43 23.01
CA SER A 281 -13.00 1.29 22.51
C SER A 281 -12.49 0.44 23.68
N TYR A 282 -12.21 -0.84 23.44
CA TYR A 282 -11.85 -1.78 24.50
C TYR A 282 -10.56 -2.54 24.24
N SER A 283 -9.81 -2.74 25.32
CA SER A 283 -8.62 -3.57 25.34
C SER A 283 -8.93 -5.08 25.25
N TYR A 284 -7.91 -5.85 24.87
CA TYR A 284 -7.97 -7.31 24.73
C TYR A 284 -6.73 -7.98 25.30
N ASP A 285 -6.94 -9.14 25.92
CA ASP A 285 -5.92 -10.00 26.54
C ASP A 285 -5.06 -9.32 27.62
N VAL A 286 -5.04 -9.92 28.80
CA VAL A 286 -4.16 -9.50 29.89
C VAL A 286 -3.04 -10.52 29.96
N ASP A 287 -1.79 -10.05 29.95
CA ASP A 287 -0.64 -10.89 30.21
C ASP A 287 -0.31 -10.77 31.70
N ASP A 288 -0.39 -11.89 32.43
CA ASP A 288 -0.22 -11.92 33.88
C ASP A 288 1.22 -11.55 34.31
N ASP A 289 2.22 -11.82 33.48
CA ASP A 289 3.62 -11.48 33.78
C ASP A 289 3.88 -9.99 33.54
N ILE A 290 3.31 -9.42 32.46
CA ILE A 290 3.42 -7.98 32.13
C ILE A 290 2.50 -7.15 33.05
N GLY A 291 1.39 -7.74 33.51
CA GLY A 291 0.45 -7.18 34.49
C GLY A 291 -0.54 -6.15 33.92
N VAL A 292 -0.63 -6.01 32.61
CA VAL A 292 -1.51 -5.04 31.91
C VAL A 292 -2.09 -5.64 30.63
N TYR A 293 -3.06 -4.96 30.03
CA TYR A 293 -3.55 -5.31 28.70
C TYR A 293 -2.46 -5.13 27.64
N VAL A 294 -2.32 -6.12 26.76
CA VAL A 294 -1.21 -6.18 25.79
C VAL A 294 -1.60 -5.83 24.36
N ILE A 295 -2.89 -5.71 24.04
CA ILE A 295 -3.37 -5.29 22.71
C ILE A 295 -4.78 -4.72 22.83
N ASP A 296 -5.25 -3.94 21.86
CA ASP A 296 -6.68 -3.56 21.77
C ASP A 296 -7.48 -4.52 20.89
N ARG A 297 -8.79 -4.61 21.13
CA ARG A 297 -9.67 -5.55 20.42
C ARG A 297 -9.65 -5.33 18.92
N TYR A 298 -9.84 -4.08 18.49
CA TYR A 298 -9.85 -3.72 17.08
C TYR A 298 -8.57 -4.17 16.40
N THR A 299 -7.42 -3.82 16.96
CA THR A 299 -6.12 -4.22 16.42
C THR A 299 -5.89 -5.71 16.47
N HIS A 300 -6.29 -6.40 17.54
CA HIS A 300 -6.17 -7.85 17.63
C HIS A 300 -6.89 -8.56 16.47
N PHE A 301 -8.14 -8.20 16.19
CA PHE A 301 -8.93 -8.87 15.16
C PHE A 301 -8.54 -8.44 13.73
N THR A 302 -8.22 -7.17 13.51
CA THR A 302 -7.75 -6.68 12.19
C THR A 302 -6.39 -7.26 11.82
N VAL A 303 -5.43 -7.30 12.76
CA VAL A 303 -4.13 -7.96 12.52
C VAL A 303 -4.29 -9.47 12.37
N ALA A 304 -5.17 -10.11 13.14
CA ALA A 304 -5.46 -11.54 12.96
C ALA A 304 -6.03 -11.83 11.55
N PHE A 305 -6.88 -10.96 11.02
CA PHE A 305 -7.37 -11.03 9.64
C PHE A 305 -6.23 -10.85 8.63
N LEU A 306 -5.38 -9.82 8.79
CA LEU A 306 -4.21 -9.60 7.91
C LEU A 306 -3.27 -10.83 7.91
N ASN A 307 -3.10 -11.48 9.04
CA ASN A 307 -2.23 -12.66 9.16
C ASN A 307 -2.85 -13.94 8.58
N ARG A 308 -4.19 -14.05 8.56
CA ARG A 308 -4.90 -15.25 8.11
C ARG A 308 -5.28 -15.18 6.64
N GLU A 309 -5.84 -14.06 6.20
CA GLU A 309 -6.44 -13.89 4.87
C GLU A 309 -5.49 -13.19 3.88
N VAL A 310 -4.57 -12.35 4.37
CA VAL A 310 -3.63 -11.56 3.53
C VAL A 310 -2.22 -12.11 3.66
N LYS A 311 -2.00 -13.32 3.13
CA LYS A 311 -0.69 -14.00 3.21
C LYS A 311 0.32 -13.55 2.15
N ALA A 312 -0.16 -13.03 1.02
CA ALA A 312 0.65 -12.65 -0.13
C ALA A 312 0.05 -11.46 -0.87
N LEU A 313 0.86 -10.80 -1.71
CA LEU A 313 0.47 -9.62 -2.49
C LEU A 313 -0.66 -9.89 -3.50
N ASN A 314 -0.84 -11.14 -3.91
CA ASN A 314 -1.91 -11.57 -4.81
C ASN A 314 -3.20 -11.98 -4.07
N SER A 315 -3.31 -11.73 -2.76
CA SER A 315 -4.53 -11.99 -2.01
C SER A 315 -5.72 -11.24 -2.63
N THR A 316 -6.86 -11.91 -2.69
CA THR A 316 -8.13 -11.36 -3.17
C THR A 316 -8.97 -10.77 -2.03
N ALA A 317 -8.41 -10.69 -0.81
CA ALA A 317 -9.08 -10.08 0.32
C ALA A 317 -9.33 -8.59 0.06
N THR A 318 -10.53 -8.13 0.37
CA THR A 318 -11.01 -6.79 0.05
C THR A 318 -10.94 -5.86 1.25
N MET A 319 -10.96 -4.55 1.02
CA MET A 319 -11.07 -3.58 2.10
C MET A 319 -12.38 -3.75 2.87
N GLN A 320 -13.47 -4.19 2.22
CA GLN A 320 -14.70 -4.54 2.93
C GLN A 320 -14.47 -5.69 3.93
N ASP A 321 -13.74 -6.74 3.56
CA ASP A 321 -13.40 -7.85 4.46
C ASP A 321 -12.54 -7.36 5.64
N TYR A 322 -11.60 -6.45 5.39
CA TYR A 322 -10.80 -5.82 6.45
C TYR A 322 -11.68 -5.02 7.42
N LEU A 323 -12.59 -4.20 6.92
CA LEU A 323 -13.49 -3.36 7.73
C LEU A 323 -14.48 -4.20 8.55
N GLU A 324 -14.83 -5.40 8.08
CA GLU A 324 -15.70 -6.35 8.78
C GLU A 324 -14.96 -7.33 9.70
N SER A 325 -13.62 -7.32 9.66
CA SER A 325 -12.78 -8.27 10.42
C SER A 325 -12.98 -8.20 11.94
N CYS A 326 -13.43 -7.05 12.47
CA CYS A 326 -13.83 -6.90 13.86
C CYS A 326 -15.33 -6.63 13.98
N SER A 327 -16.11 -7.70 14.07
CA SER A 327 -17.55 -7.58 14.34
C SER A 327 -17.83 -6.92 15.69
N ARG A 328 -19.02 -6.32 15.85
CA ARG A 328 -19.44 -5.70 17.13
C ARG A 328 -19.31 -6.64 18.34
N ARG A 329 -19.51 -7.94 18.15
CA ARG A 329 -19.36 -8.95 19.20
C ARG A 329 -17.89 -9.18 19.59
N GLN A 330 -16.97 -9.05 18.64
CA GLN A 330 -15.53 -9.19 18.87
C GLN A 330 -14.94 -7.92 19.47
N CYS A 331 -15.23 -6.77 18.86
CA CYS A 331 -14.73 -5.46 19.28
C CYS A 331 -15.36 -4.96 20.58
N LEU A 332 -16.59 -5.39 20.92
CA LEU A 332 -17.43 -4.80 21.97
C LEU A 332 -17.78 -3.31 21.74
N SER A 333 -17.41 -2.81 20.58
CA SER A 333 -17.71 -1.52 19.98
C SER A 333 -18.02 -1.76 18.50
N THR A 334 -18.52 -0.75 17.81
CA THR A 334 -18.90 -0.77 16.41
C THR A 334 -17.81 -0.10 15.58
N VAL A 335 -17.25 -0.83 14.61
CA VAL A 335 -16.27 -0.25 13.69
C VAL A 335 -16.96 0.81 12.83
N GLY A 336 -16.49 2.05 12.94
CA GLY A 336 -16.95 3.14 12.09
C GLY A 336 -16.23 3.08 10.75
N VAL A 337 -16.96 3.43 9.68
CA VAL A 337 -16.41 3.54 8.33
C VAL A 337 -17.02 4.75 7.66
N ARG A 338 -16.18 5.61 7.10
CA ARG A 338 -16.60 6.76 6.30
C ARG A 338 -16.10 6.59 4.87
N LYS A 339 -17.03 6.66 3.91
CA LYS A 339 -16.82 6.33 2.49
C LYS A 339 -17.21 7.47 1.54
N ASP A 340 -17.82 8.54 2.02
CA ASP A 340 -18.40 9.63 1.20
C ASP A 340 -17.36 10.40 0.38
N VAL A 341 -16.13 10.54 0.90
CA VAL A 341 -15.00 11.16 0.19
C VAL A 341 -14.07 10.14 -0.49
N TYR A 342 -14.43 8.87 -0.48
CA TYR A 342 -13.67 7.79 -1.12
C TYR A 342 -14.41 7.32 -2.39
N PRO A 343 -13.83 7.49 -3.59
CA PRO A 343 -14.57 7.29 -4.85
C PRO A 343 -14.84 5.83 -5.21
N LYS A 344 -14.16 4.86 -4.56
CA LYS A 344 -14.24 3.43 -4.87
C LYS A 344 -15.08 2.69 -3.83
N GLU A 345 -15.72 1.61 -4.26
CA GLU A 345 -16.40 0.70 -3.33
C GLU A 345 -15.38 -0.18 -2.60
N PRO A 346 -15.37 -0.25 -1.25
CA PRO A 346 -14.37 -1.05 -0.52
C PRO A 346 -14.37 -2.54 -0.84
N SER A 347 -15.47 -3.08 -1.38
CA SER A 347 -15.55 -4.48 -1.86
C SER A 347 -14.76 -4.72 -3.15
N ARG A 348 -14.37 -3.66 -3.87
CA ARG A 348 -13.58 -3.68 -5.11
C ARG A 348 -12.15 -3.18 -4.91
N VAL A 349 -11.75 -2.92 -3.67
CA VAL A 349 -10.40 -2.44 -3.33
C VAL A 349 -9.71 -3.54 -2.57
N ARG A 350 -8.48 -3.89 -2.95
CA ARG A 350 -7.75 -4.95 -2.26
C ARG A 350 -7.12 -4.40 -1.00
N VAL A 351 -7.00 -5.24 0.02
CA VAL A 351 -6.25 -4.88 1.24
C VAL A 351 -4.79 -4.56 0.91
N THR A 352 -4.22 -5.25 -0.08
CA THR A 352 -2.84 -5.05 -0.51
C THR A 352 -2.59 -3.68 -1.16
N ASP A 353 -3.64 -2.95 -1.56
CA ASP A 353 -3.50 -1.59 -2.12
C ASP A 353 -3.12 -0.55 -1.05
N PHE A 354 -3.26 -0.87 0.25
CA PHE A 354 -2.80 -0.04 1.36
C PHE A 354 -1.76 -0.74 2.26
N PHE A 355 -1.89 -2.05 2.46
CA PHE A 355 -1.05 -2.79 3.40
C PHE A 355 0.13 -3.52 2.76
N GLY A 356 0.15 -3.69 1.44
CA GLY A 356 1.20 -4.43 0.73
C GLY A 356 2.09 -3.56 -0.12
N SER A 357 3.19 -4.13 -0.61
CA SER A 357 4.02 -3.49 -1.63
C SER A 357 3.32 -3.51 -2.99
N SER A 358 3.38 -2.38 -3.70
CA SER A 358 3.04 -2.29 -5.12
C SER A 358 4.03 -3.05 -6.03
N ARG A 359 5.23 -3.35 -5.52
CA ARG A 359 6.25 -4.11 -6.25
C ARG A 359 6.08 -5.58 -5.94
N ILE A 360 5.61 -6.35 -6.94
CA ILE A 360 5.65 -7.81 -6.88
C ILE A 360 7.13 -8.24 -6.94
N ILE A 361 7.76 -8.43 -5.79
CA ILE A 361 9.06 -9.06 -5.71
C ILE A 361 8.83 -10.55 -5.99
N ARG A 362 9.10 -11.00 -7.22
CA ARG A 362 9.26 -12.42 -7.50
C ARG A 362 10.62 -12.82 -6.96
N HIS A 363 10.66 -13.64 -5.91
CA HIS A 363 11.88 -14.37 -5.59
C HIS A 363 12.15 -15.33 -6.75
N LEU A 364 13.14 -15.01 -7.58
CA LEU A 364 13.71 -15.99 -8.51
C LEU A 364 14.42 -17.02 -7.64
N THR A 365 13.79 -18.18 -7.43
CA THR A 365 14.43 -19.38 -6.87
C THR A 365 15.24 -20.13 -7.91
N GLU A 366 15.44 -19.55 -9.10
CA GLU A 366 16.31 -20.12 -10.12
C GLU A 366 17.75 -19.84 -9.73
N GLU A 367 18.46 -20.91 -9.38
CA GLU A 367 19.91 -20.91 -9.25
C GLU A 367 20.48 -20.46 -10.59
N ILE A 368 21.06 -19.25 -10.64
CA ILE A 368 21.71 -18.73 -11.84
C ILE A 368 22.98 -19.55 -12.04
N VAL A 369 22.86 -20.66 -12.78
CA VAL A 369 24.01 -21.43 -13.25
C VAL A 369 24.64 -20.60 -14.36
N ILE A 370 25.77 -19.97 -14.04
CA ILE A 370 26.62 -19.34 -15.04
C ILE A 370 27.28 -20.47 -15.83
N ASP A 371 26.92 -20.61 -17.10
CA ASP A 371 27.53 -21.60 -17.98
C ASP A 371 28.96 -21.13 -18.32
N ASP A 372 29.95 -21.83 -17.77
CA ASP A 372 31.38 -21.59 -17.98
C ASP A 372 31.81 -21.78 -19.45
N GLU A 373 30.94 -22.28 -20.33
CA GLU A 373 31.20 -22.33 -21.77
C GLU A 373 31.41 -20.93 -22.38
N TRP A 374 30.79 -19.89 -21.83
CA TRP A 374 30.99 -18.52 -22.34
C TRP A 374 32.39 -17.97 -22.00
N LEU A 375 32.94 -18.31 -20.84
CA LEU A 375 34.29 -17.91 -20.41
C LEU A 375 35.41 -18.62 -21.17
N ASN A 376 35.13 -19.80 -21.74
CA ASN A 376 36.10 -20.61 -22.48
C ASN A 376 36.04 -20.44 -24.00
N SER A 377 35.05 -19.71 -24.53
CA SER A 377 35.01 -19.33 -25.94
C SER A 377 35.96 -18.14 -26.20
N GLY A 378 37.25 -18.47 -26.32
CA GLY A 378 38.33 -17.52 -26.55
C GLY A 378 38.09 -16.59 -27.74
N PHE A 379 38.32 -15.29 -27.51
CA PHE A 379 38.63 -14.30 -28.54
C PHE A 379 40.06 -14.48 -29.06
#